data_AF-A0A356ARJ3-F1
#
_entry.id   AF-A0A356ARJ3-F1
#
_cell.length_a   1.000
_cell.length_b   1.000
_cell.length_c   1.000
_cell.angle_alpha   90.00
_cell.angle_beta   90.00
_cell.angle_gamma   90.00
#
_symmetry.space_group_name_H-M   'P 1'
#
loop_
_entity.id
_entity.type
_entity.pdbx_description
1 polymer ?
#
loop_
_entity_poly.entity_id
_entity_poly.type
_entity_poly.pdbx_seq_one_letter_code
_entity_poly.pdbx_strand_id
1 'polypeptide(L)'
;SAFINLGFGGNECDARILYSSGKNIYSLAAAGVSKQPIEYFDGKQIAGSDSFYSYYGYKQEDMDFIRFLSTGQKPLCTIEDAAESMEMTEMLLNNII
;
A
#
# COMPACT_ATOMS: atom_id res chain seq x y z
N SER A 1 14.02 18.33 -8.15
CA SER A 1 13.84 16.94 -8.63
C SER A 1 12.62 16.36 -7.96
N ALA A 2 11.87 15.48 -8.61
CA ALA A 2 10.70 14.83 -8.02
C ALA A 2 10.79 13.31 -8.20
N PHE A 3 10.45 12.57 -7.15
CA PHE A 3 10.41 11.11 -7.14
C PHE A 3 9.04 10.66 -6.66
N ILE A 4 8.44 9.68 -7.34
CA ILE A 4 7.15 9.09 -6.98
C ILE A 4 7.34 7.58 -6.92
N ASN A 5 7.08 7.00 -5.76
CA ASN A 5 7.01 5.57 -5.52
C ASN A 5 5.54 5.15 -5.54
N LEU A 6 5.19 4.31 -6.50
CA LEU A 6 3.83 3.78 -6.66
C LEU A 6 3.65 2.40 -6.01
N GLY A 7 4.66 1.88 -5.30
CA GLY A 7 4.53 0.61 -4.57
C GLY A 7 4.63 -0.65 -5.42
N PHE A 8 5.31 -0.59 -6.57
CA PHE A 8 5.57 -1.78 -7.37
C PHE A 8 6.48 -2.75 -6.60
N GLY A 9 5.87 -3.71 -5.89
CA GLY A 9 6.55 -4.75 -5.12
C GLY A 9 6.53 -4.57 -3.60
N GLY A 10 5.78 -3.60 -3.06
CA GLY A 10 5.68 -3.38 -1.61
C GLY A 10 4.46 -2.55 -1.19
N ASN A 11 4.19 -2.53 0.11
CA ASN A 11 3.10 -1.76 0.73
C ASN A 11 3.51 -0.29 0.94
N GLU A 12 3.97 0.40 -0.11
CA GLU A 12 4.46 1.77 0.01
C GLU A 12 3.98 2.63 -1.16
N CYS A 13 3.38 3.79 -0.88
CA CYS A 13 3.07 4.81 -1.87
C CYS A 13 3.50 6.14 -1.27
N ASP A 14 4.57 6.72 -1.81
CA ASP A 14 5.14 7.98 -1.32
C ASP A 14 5.74 8.81 -2.45
N ALA A 15 5.71 10.13 -2.31
CA ALA A 15 6.34 11.05 -3.24
C ALA A 15 7.25 12.02 -2.48
N ARG A 16 8.40 12.34 -3.08
CA ARG A 16 9.39 13.24 -2.52
C ARG A 16 9.73 14.32 -3.53
N ILE A 17 9.57 15.57 -3.12
CA ILE A 17 9.99 16.73 -3.90
C ILE A 17 11.24 17.31 -3.28
N LEU A 18 12.32 17.36 -4.06
CA LEU A 18 13.57 18.00 -3.71
C LEU A 18 13.57 19.40 -4.32
N TYR A 19 13.43 20.40 -3.46
CA TYR A 19 13.52 21.81 -3.84
C TYR A 19 14.99 22.23 -3.89
N SER A 20 15.43 22.75 -5.03
CA SER A 20 16.76 23.35 -5.15
C SER A 20 16.66 24.85 -4.87
N SER A 21 16.85 25.26 -3.61
CA SER A 21 17.02 26.68 -3.28
C SER A 21 18.51 27.00 -3.16
N GLY A 22 19.13 27.41 -4.27
CA GLY A 22 20.54 27.85 -4.31
C GLY A 22 21.09 27.89 -5.74
N LYS A 23 22.04 28.82 -5.99
CA LYS A 23 22.76 28.98 -7.28
C LYS A 23 23.20 27.62 -7.83
N ASN A 24 23.08 27.39 -9.14
CA ASN A 24 23.44 26.16 -9.85
C ASN A 24 24.75 25.53 -9.34
N ILE A 25 24.65 24.54 -8.46
CA ILE A 25 25.78 23.69 -8.08
C ILE A 25 25.62 22.41 -8.87
N TYR A 26 26.53 22.18 -9.81
CA TYR A 26 26.49 21.09 -10.78
C TYR A 26 26.65 19.68 -10.18
N SER A 27 26.85 19.55 -8.85
CA SER A 27 26.90 18.25 -8.19
C SER A 27 26.62 18.36 -6.68
N LEU A 28 25.54 17.70 -6.23
CA LEU A 28 25.16 17.57 -4.81
C LEU A 28 26.21 16.82 -3.97
N ALA A 29 26.98 15.93 -4.58
CA ALA A 29 28.05 15.19 -3.90
C ALA A 29 29.27 16.06 -3.57
N ALA A 30 29.48 17.17 -4.29
CA ALA A 30 30.65 18.03 -4.13
C ALA A 30 30.43 19.17 -3.10
N ALA A 31 29.19 19.43 -2.69
CA ALA A 31 28.83 20.64 -1.94
C ALA A 31 28.83 20.49 -0.42
N GLY A 32 28.99 19.28 0.12
CA GLY A 32 28.94 19.03 1.57
C GLY A 32 27.59 19.40 2.19
N VAL A 33 26.67 18.44 2.24
CA VAL A 33 25.38 18.46 3.00
C VAL A 33 24.75 19.85 3.13
N SER A 34 24.33 20.44 2.02
CA SER A 34 23.31 21.49 2.07
C SER A 34 21.97 20.82 2.35
N LYS A 35 21.30 21.18 3.45
CA LYS A 35 19.94 20.71 3.76
C LYS A 35 19.00 21.31 2.73
N GLN A 36 18.76 20.60 1.63
CA GLN A 36 17.70 20.97 0.70
C GLN A 36 16.35 20.73 1.38
N PRO A 37 15.35 21.62 1.17
CA PRO A 37 13.99 21.32 1.57
C PRO A 37 13.53 20.07 0.81
N ILE A 38 13.29 18.99 1.54
CA ILE A 38 12.63 17.79 1.03
C ILE A 38 11.22 17.84 1.56
N GLU A 39 10.25 17.91 0.65
CA GLU A 39 8.85 17.74 1.00
C GLU A 39 8.46 16.30 0.72
N TYR A 40 7.87 15.68 1.75
CA TYR A 40 7.42 14.30 1.72
C TYR A 40 5.90 14.30 1.67
N PHE A 41 5.37 13.58 0.69
CA PHE A 41 3.94 13.31 0.54
C PHE A 41 3.71 11.82 0.73
N ASP A 42 2.84 11.47 1.67
CA ASP A 42 2.38 10.09 1.78
C ASP A 42 1.30 9.79 0.73
N GLY A 43 1.03 8.50 0.51
CA GLY A 43 0.03 8.05 -0.46
C GLY A 43 -1.37 8.63 -0.23
N LYS A 44 -1.71 9.04 1.00
CA LYS A 44 -3.01 9.65 1.32
C LYS A 44 -3.06 11.10 0.83
N GLN A 45 -2.00 11.85 1.07
CA GLN A 45 -1.83 13.21 0.58
C GLN A 45 -1.80 13.25 -0.96
N ILE A 46 -1.20 12.24 -1.59
CA ILE A 46 -1.21 12.07 -3.06
C ILE A 46 -2.62 11.76 -3.57
N ALA A 47 -3.35 10.86 -2.91
CA ALA A 47 -4.69 10.45 -3.35
C ALA A 47 -5.76 11.53 -3.16
N GLY A 48 -5.50 12.55 -2.34
CA GLY A 48 -6.39 13.70 -2.13
C GLY A 48 -7.80 13.33 -1.63
N SER A 49 -7.98 12.10 -1.12
CA SER A 49 -9.27 11.58 -0.69
C SER A 49 -9.10 10.43 0.30
N ASP A 50 -10.07 10.31 1.22
CA ASP A 50 -10.15 9.19 2.17
C ASP A 50 -10.44 7.84 1.49
N SER A 51 -10.69 7.83 0.18
CA SER A 51 -10.86 6.62 -0.62
C SER A 51 -9.68 5.66 -0.50
N PHE A 52 -8.48 6.17 -0.21
CA PHE A 52 -7.28 5.35 0.01
C PHE A 52 -7.41 4.40 1.22
N TYR A 53 -8.21 4.73 2.24
CA TYR A 53 -8.52 3.81 3.35
C TYR A 53 -9.24 2.53 2.88
N SER A 54 -9.92 2.57 1.73
CA SER A 54 -10.61 1.40 1.19
C SER A 54 -9.67 0.33 0.69
N TYR A 55 -8.43 0.69 0.35
CA TYR A 55 -7.45 -0.22 -0.25
C TYR A 55 -6.44 -0.79 0.75
N TYR A 56 -6.52 -0.37 2.02
CA TYR A 56 -5.50 -0.67 3.04
C TYR A 56 -6.03 -1.42 4.28
N GLY A 57 -7.20 -2.07 4.18
CA GLY A 57 -7.77 -2.82 5.29
C GLY A 57 -8.88 -3.78 4.87
N TYR A 58 -9.52 -4.39 5.86
CA TYR A 58 -10.58 -5.40 5.70
C TYR A 58 -11.95 -4.82 5.30
N LYS A 59 -11.97 -3.66 4.63
CA LYS A 59 -13.22 -2.95 4.32
C LYS A 59 -14.13 -3.79 3.42
N GLN A 60 -13.55 -4.54 2.49
CA GLN A 60 -14.33 -5.38 1.59
C GLN A 60 -14.98 -6.54 2.36
N GLU A 61 -14.22 -7.17 3.25
CA GLU A 61 -14.64 -8.26 4.12
C GLU A 61 -15.72 -7.80 5.10
N ASP A 62 -15.56 -6.63 5.72
CA ASP A 62 -16.55 -6.02 6.61
C ASP A 62 -17.87 -5.74 5.88
N MET A 63 -17.79 -5.22 4.66
CA MET A 63 -18.96 -4.94 3.83
C MET A 63 -19.67 -6.22 3.39
N ASP A 64 -18.92 -7.27 3.06
CA ASP A 64 -19.48 -8.58 2.70
C ASP A 64 -20.14 -9.25 3.90
N PHE A 65 -19.58 -9.11 5.10
CA PHE A 65 -20.21 -9.56 6.35
C PHE A 65 -21.55 -8.85 6.61
N ILE A 66 -21.57 -7.52 6.52
CA ILE A 66 -22.81 -6.73 6.70
C ILE A 66 -23.86 -7.11 5.65
N ARG A 67 -23.43 -7.29 4.39
CA ARG A 67 -24.33 -7.68 3.29
C ARG A 67 -24.93 -9.06 3.54
N PHE A 68 -24.14 -10.03 3.97
CA PHE A 68 -24.64 -11.35 4.34
C PHE A 68 -25.72 -11.26 5.42
N LEU A 69 -25.50 -10.50 6.49
CA LEU A 69 -26.50 -10.30 7.54
C LEU A 69 -27.79 -9.62 7.02
N SER A 70 -27.65 -8.71 6.07
CA SER A 70 -28.78 -7.89 5.59
C SER A 70 -29.61 -8.56 4.50
N THR A 71 -28.98 -9.36 3.64
CA THR A 71 -29.62 -9.91 2.42
C THR A 71 -29.52 -11.43 2.29
N GLY A 72 -28.73 -12.08 3.14
CA GLY A 72 -28.41 -13.51 3.01
C GLY A 72 -27.44 -13.82 1.85
N GLN A 73 -26.92 -12.81 1.16
CA GLN A 73 -25.96 -13.00 0.09
C GLN A 73 -24.62 -13.47 0.67
N LYS A 74 -24.14 -14.64 0.23
CA LYS A 74 -22.86 -15.19 0.70
C LYS A 74 -21.69 -14.23 0.39
N PRO A 75 -20.71 -14.13 1.30
CA PRO A 75 -19.49 -13.36 1.06
C PRO A 75 -18.68 -13.97 -0.09
N LEU A 76 -17.75 -13.20 -0.65
CA LEU A 76 -16.90 -13.67 -1.76
C LEU A 76 -16.03 -14.88 -1.37
N CYS A 77 -15.55 -14.89 -0.12
CA CYS A 77 -14.81 -16.00 0.48
C CYS A 77 -15.55 -16.41 1.74
N THR A 78 -15.94 -17.68 1.81
CA THR A 78 -16.61 -18.26 2.97
C THR A 78 -15.59 -18.83 3.97
N ILE A 79 -16.06 -19.19 5.16
CA ILE A 79 -15.21 -19.84 6.16
C ILE A 79 -14.73 -21.20 5.63
N GLU A 80 -15.58 -21.89 4.87
CA GLU A 80 -15.25 -23.16 4.23
C GLU A 80 -14.10 -22.99 3.22
N ASP A 81 -14.17 -21.96 2.35
CA ASP A 81 -13.09 -21.67 1.38
C ASP A 81 -11.77 -21.33 2.09
N ALA A 82 -11.84 -20.60 3.21
CA ALA A 82 -10.67 -20.29 4.03
C ALA A 82 -10.07 -21.54 4.69
N ALA A 83 -10.89 -22.50 5.11
CA ALA A 83 -10.44 -23.77 5.68
C ALA A 83 -9.71 -24.64 4.64
N GLU A 84 -10.24 -24.72 3.41
CA GLU A 84 -9.59 -25.43 2.30
C GLU A 84 -8.22 -24.81 1.96
N SER A 85 -8.11 -23.47 1.99
CA SER A 85 -6.85 -22.77 1.77
C SER A 85 -5.80 -23.07 2.85
N MET A 86 -6.24 -23.19 4.11
CA MET A 86 -5.37 -23.61 5.21
C MET A 86 -4.93 -25.06 5.07
N GLU A 87 -5.83 -25.97 4.68
CA GLU A 87 -5.49 -27.37 4.42
C GLU A 87 -4.44 -27.48 3.31
N MET A 88 -4.59 -26.74 2.21
CA MET A 88 -3.59 -26.71 1.13
C MET A 88 -2.24 -26.19 1.62
N THR A 89 -2.23 -25.19 2.49
CA THR A 89 -0.99 -24.66 3.10
C THR A 89 -0.30 -25.71 3.95
N GLU A 90 -1.04 -26.47 4.75
CA GLU A 90 -0.52 -27.59 5.54
C GLU A 90 0.01 -28.72 4.65
N MET A 91 -0.67 -29.03 3.53
CA MET A 91 -0.19 -30.03 2.58
C MET A 91 1.14 -29.62 1.92
N LEU A 92 1.29 -28.33 1.56
CA LEU A 92 2.54 -27.78 1.03
C LEU A 92 3.66 -27.84 2.08
N LEU A 93 3.38 -27.47 3.33
CA LEU A 93 4.35 -27.52 4.41
C LEU A 93 4.85 -28.94 4.67
N ASN A 94 3.96 -29.93 4.54
CA ASN A 94 4.27 -31.34 4.74
C ASN A 94 4.83 -32.04 3.48
N ASN A 95 5.04 -31.32 2.36
CA ASN A 95 5.47 -31.89 1.06
C ASN A 95 4.60 -33.07 0.58
N ILE A 96 3.29 -32.98 0.82
CA ILE A 96 2.32 -34.02 0.45
C ILE A 96 1.84 -33.85 -1.01
N ILE A 97 2.16 -32.71 -1.63
CA ILE A 97 1.83 -32.37 -3.03
C ILE A 97 3.12 -32.12 -3.82
#